data_AF-A0A225VUU1-F1
#
_entry.id   AF-A0A225VUU1-F1
#
_cell.length_a   1.000
_cell.length_b   1.000
_cell.length_c   1.000
_cell.angle_alpha   90.00
_cell.angle_beta   90.00
_cell.angle_gamma   90.00
#
_symmetry.space_group_name_H-M   'P 1'
#
loop_
_entity.id
_entity.type
_entity.pdbx_description
1 polymer ?
#
loop_
_entity_poly.entity_id
_entity_poly.type
_entity_poly.pdbx_seq_one_letter_code
_entity_poly.pdbx_strand_id
1 'polypeptide(L)'
;MTIKEAAVLAAQQGKVEMVTKWIDDLRCDIASLVIAAAENGHEILAMIRSNVPDRCIQVALNHSSKLEIIKLLYSWLEKQWSRREVVGDFVYLTASEGQHDILEFAIEKCVVECWSDVVLTQSLPNALNLQSAMNLRNSYDLAQVFKGC
;
A
#
# COMPACT_ATOMS: atom_id res chain seq x y z
N MET A 1 -2.00 23.27 -19.12
CA MET A 1 -2.29 22.75 -17.78
C MET A 1 -2.93 21.37 -17.95
N THR A 2 -2.26 20.32 -17.49
CA THR A 2 -2.79 18.95 -17.47
C THR A 2 -3.72 18.74 -16.27
N ILE A 3 -4.54 17.68 -16.29
CA ILE A 3 -5.38 17.31 -15.14
C ILE A 3 -4.51 17.04 -13.90
N LYS A 4 -3.35 16.42 -14.08
CA LYS A 4 -2.36 16.21 -13.01
C LYS A 4 -1.89 17.53 -12.38
N GLU A 5 -1.48 18.49 -13.20
CA GLU A 5 -1.07 19.82 -12.73
C GLU A 5 -2.20 20.53 -11.99
N ALA A 6 -3.43 20.44 -12.53
CA ALA A 6 -4.62 21.00 -11.90
C ALA A 6 -4.91 20.38 -10.52
N ALA A 7 -4.85 19.06 -10.42
CA ALA A 7 -5.09 18.32 -9.18
C ALA A 7 -4.00 18.60 -8.13
N VAL A 8 -2.73 18.67 -8.54
CA VAL A 8 -1.62 19.05 -7.67
C VAL A 8 -1.80 20.47 -7.13
N LEU A 9 -2.16 21.44 -7.99
CA LEU A 9 -2.43 22.82 -7.55
C LEU A 9 -3.64 22.90 -6.61
N ALA A 10 -4.70 22.15 -6.91
CA ALA A 10 -5.86 22.06 -6.02
C ALA A 10 -5.47 21.44 -4.67
N ALA A 11 -4.59 20.44 -4.66
CA ALA A 11 -4.09 19.84 -3.44
C ALA A 11 -3.23 20.80 -2.61
N GLN A 12 -2.36 21.56 -3.27
CA GLN A 12 -1.57 22.62 -2.64
C GLN A 12 -2.43 23.74 -2.05
N GLN A 13 -3.64 23.94 -2.58
CA GLN A 13 -4.58 24.94 -2.09
C GLN A 13 -5.60 24.37 -1.09
N GLY A 14 -5.48 23.09 -0.71
CA GLY A 14 -6.43 22.42 0.18
C GLY A 14 -7.84 22.29 -0.40
N LYS A 15 -8.02 22.38 -1.72
CA LYS A 15 -9.32 22.34 -2.40
C LYS A 15 -9.81 20.90 -2.59
N VAL A 16 -10.25 20.29 -1.49
CA VAL A 16 -10.68 18.87 -1.43
C VAL A 16 -11.65 18.51 -2.55
N GLU A 17 -12.73 19.25 -2.75
CA GLU A 17 -13.76 18.97 -3.77
C GLU A 17 -13.18 18.91 -5.20
N MET A 18 -12.22 19.78 -5.51
CA MET A 18 -11.60 19.80 -6.84
C MET A 18 -10.69 18.60 -7.05
N VAL A 19 -9.98 18.16 -5.99
CA VAL A 19 -9.13 16.96 -6.08
C VAL A 19 -9.98 15.70 -6.22
N THR A 20 -11.08 15.59 -5.49
CA THR A 20 -12.02 14.46 -5.62
C THR A 20 -12.52 14.30 -7.06
N LYS A 21 -12.82 15.42 -7.73
CA LYS A 21 -13.32 15.41 -9.12
C LYS A 21 -12.34 14.77 -10.12
N TRP A 22 -11.04 14.85 -9.86
CA TRP A 22 -10.02 14.43 -10.81
C TRP A 22 -9.25 13.19 -10.38
N ILE A 23 -9.50 12.66 -9.19
CA ILE A 23 -8.69 11.57 -8.63
C ILE A 23 -8.75 10.29 -9.50
N ASP A 24 -9.91 10.01 -10.09
CA ASP A 24 -10.10 8.89 -11.01
C ASP A 24 -9.33 9.07 -12.33
N ASP A 25 -9.19 10.32 -12.78
CA ASP A 25 -8.49 10.67 -14.02
C ASP A 25 -6.96 10.56 -13.89
N LEU A 26 -6.43 10.49 -12.66
CA LEU A 26 -4.99 10.41 -12.41
C LEU A 26 -4.39 9.02 -12.68
N ARG A 27 -5.21 7.98 -12.92
CA ARG A 27 -4.76 6.63 -13.33
C ARG A 27 -3.53 6.11 -12.54
N CYS A 28 -3.57 6.24 -11.21
CA CYS A 28 -2.51 5.86 -10.28
C CYS A 28 -1.28 6.79 -10.15
N ASP A 29 -1.23 7.93 -10.84
CA ASP A 29 -0.22 8.98 -10.62
C ASP A 29 -0.59 9.84 -9.39
N ILE A 30 -0.64 9.20 -8.23
CA ILE A 30 -1.05 9.83 -6.97
C ILE A 30 0.14 10.33 -6.15
N ALA A 31 1.38 9.90 -6.44
CA ALA A 31 2.55 10.27 -5.65
C ALA A 31 2.77 11.79 -5.62
N SER A 32 2.65 12.46 -6.77
CA SER A 32 2.77 13.92 -6.88
C SER A 32 1.67 14.65 -6.11
N LEU A 33 0.45 14.07 -6.10
CA LEU A 33 -0.70 14.60 -5.39
C LEU A 33 -0.52 14.47 -3.87
N VAL A 34 -0.03 13.32 -3.40
CA VAL A 34 0.23 13.04 -1.98
C VAL A 34 1.35 13.94 -1.46
N ILE A 35 2.41 14.16 -2.24
CA ILE A 35 3.47 15.13 -1.90
C ILE A 35 2.87 16.52 -1.68
N ALA A 36 2.05 17.00 -2.62
CA ALA A 36 1.40 18.30 -2.54
C ALA A 36 0.42 18.43 -1.35
N ALA A 37 -0.30 17.35 -1.06
CA ALA A 37 -1.25 17.27 0.03
C ALA A 37 -0.58 17.21 1.41
N ALA A 38 0.59 16.55 1.51
CA ALA A 38 1.33 16.39 2.76
C ALA A 38 1.74 17.73 3.39
N GLU A 39 1.92 18.76 2.58
CA GLU A 39 2.30 20.11 3.03
C GLU A 39 1.09 20.96 3.49
N ASN A 40 -0.14 20.58 3.15
CA ASN A 40 -1.32 21.45 3.26
C ASN A 40 -2.46 20.92 4.15
N GLY A 41 -2.32 19.71 4.70
CA GLY A 41 -3.14 19.27 5.83
C GLY A 41 -3.65 17.82 5.76
N HIS A 42 -4.09 17.32 6.91
CA HIS A 42 -4.54 15.94 7.07
C HIS A 42 -5.85 15.62 6.35
N GLU A 43 -6.73 16.60 6.16
CA GLU A 43 -8.06 16.40 5.55
C GLU A 43 -7.95 15.93 4.09
N ILE A 44 -7.10 16.58 3.31
CA ILE A 44 -6.92 16.24 1.90
C ILE A 44 -6.22 14.88 1.74
N LEU A 45 -5.28 14.54 2.62
CA LEU A 45 -4.65 13.22 2.64
C LEU A 45 -5.66 12.13 2.99
N ALA A 46 -6.54 12.37 3.97
CA ALA A 46 -7.61 11.45 4.31
C ALA A 46 -8.55 11.21 3.14
N MET A 47 -8.97 12.28 2.45
CA MET A 47 -9.80 12.16 1.26
C MET A 47 -9.10 11.39 0.13
N ILE A 48 -7.82 11.70 -0.16
CA ILE A 48 -7.05 10.97 -1.18
C ILE A 48 -7.01 9.49 -0.82
N ARG A 49 -6.65 9.16 0.42
CA ARG A 49 -6.61 7.76 0.90
C ARG A 49 -7.94 7.04 0.69
N SER A 50 -9.06 7.68 1.02
CA SER A 50 -10.39 7.04 0.90
C SER A 50 -10.85 6.79 -0.53
N ASN A 51 -10.27 7.49 -1.52
CA ASN A 51 -10.71 7.41 -2.91
C ASN A 51 -9.69 6.71 -3.83
N VAL A 52 -8.49 6.38 -3.34
CA VAL A 52 -7.46 5.71 -4.14
C VAL A 52 -7.45 4.20 -3.87
N PRO A 53 -7.52 3.35 -4.90
CA PRO A 53 -7.42 1.90 -4.72
C PRO A 53 -6.00 1.45 -4.38
N ASP A 54 -5.85 0.37 -3.60
CA ASP A 54 -4.56 -0.24 -3.21
C ASP A 54 -3.56 -0.34 -4.36
N ARG A 55 -4.00 -0.80 -5.55
CA ARG A 55 -3.14 -0.94 -6.73
C ARG A 55 -2.46 0.39 -7.11
N CYS A 56 -3.16 1.50 -6.99
CA CYS A 56 -2.57 2.80 -7.28
C CYS A 56 -1.58 3.24 -6.20
N ILE A 57 -1.79 2.84 -4.94
CA ILE A 57 -0.84 3.04 -3.85
C ILE A 57 0.45 2.23 -4.12
N GLN A 58 0.33 0.98 -4.57
CA GLN A 58 1.46 0.13 -4.96
C GLN A 58 2.30 0.76 -6.09
N VAL A 59 1.64 1.21 -7.17
CA VAL A 59 2.32 1.90 -8.28
C VAL A 59 3.03 3.17 -7.80
N ALA A 60 2.38 3.96 -6.93
CA ALA A 60 2.96 5.18 -6.40
C ALA A 60 4.16 4.91 -5.46
N LEU A 61 4.14 3.81 -4.72
CA LEU A 61 5.27 3.36 -3.89
C LEU A 61 6.48 3.05 -4.77
N ASN A 62 6.30 2.26 -5.82
CA ASN A 62 7.39 1.85 -6.72
C ASN A 62 8.00 3.00 -7.51
N HIS A 63 7.28 4.11 -7.71
CA HIS A 63 7.76 5.29 -8.42
C HIS A 63 8.23 6.43 -7.51
N SER A 64 8.13 6.29 -6.19
CA SER A 64 8.55 7.33 -5.24
C SER A 64 10.00 7.12 -4.81
N SER A 65 10.79 8.19 -4.82
CA SER A 65 12.16 8.21 -4.28
C SER A 65 12.28 8.93 -2.94
N LYS A 66 11.16 9.36 -2.36
CA LYS A 66 11.13 10.09 -1.08
C LYS A 66 10.67 9.17 0.04
N LEU A 67 11.57 8.85 0.98
CA LEU A 67 11.30 7.92 2.08
C LEU A 67 10.04 8.29 2.89
N GLU A 68 9.82 9.57 3.17
CA GLU A 68 8.64 10.00 3.94
C GLU A 68 7.31 9.76 3.21
N ILE A 69 7.30 9.94 1.89
CA ILE A 69 6.14 9.63 1.06
C ILE A 69 5.93 8.12 0.98
N ILE A 70 7.01 7.35 0.88
CA ILE A 70 6.98 5.90 0.90
C ILE A 70 6.37 5.39 2.21
N LYS A 71 6.85 5.88 3.36
CA LYS A 71 6.30 5.52 4.68
C LYS A 71 4.80 5.85 4.77
N LEU A 72 4.41 7.03 4.28
CA LEU A 72 3.01 7.46 4.27
C LEU A 72 2.14 6.53 3.40
N LEU A 73 2.54 6.30 2.14
CA LEU A 73 1.80 5.42 1.23
C LEU A 73 1.77 3.98 1.73
N TYR A 74 2.86 3.47 2.28
CA TYR A 74 2.92 2.13 2.88
C TYR A 74 1.93 1.98 4.04
N SER A 75 1.77 3.03 4.86
CA SER A 75 0.81 3.03 5.96
C SER A 75 -0.66 2.97 5.51
N TRP A 76 -0.93 3.25 4.24
CA TRP A 76 -2.28 3.18 3.66
C TRP A 76 -2.63 1.78 3.14
N LEU A 77 -1.66 0.87 3.04
CA LEU A 77 -1.90 -0.52 2.63
C LEU A 77 -2.52 -1.30 3.80
N GLU A 78 -3.84 -1.46 3.76
CA GLU A 78 -4.58 -2.13 4.84
C GLU A 78 -4.40 -3.65 4.81
N LYS A 79 -4.40 -4.23 3.60
CA LYS A 79 -4.36 -5.68 3.41
C LYS A 79 -2.93 -6.22 3.51
N GLN A 80 -2.76 -7.29 4.28
CA GLN A 80 -1.46 -7.93 4.49
C GLN A 80 -0.84 -8.45 3.18
N TRP A 81 -1.66 -9.01 2.28
CA TRP A 81 -1.16 -9.48 0.98
C TRP A 81 -0.61 -8.33 0.12
N SER A 82 -1.30 -7.17 0.09
CA SER A 82 -0.83 -5.97 -0.62
C SER A 82 0.51 -5.49 -0.08
N ARG A 83 0.71 -5.57 1.24
CA ARG A 83 1.98 -5.21 1.89
C ARG A 83 3.11 -6.18 1.51
N ARG A 84 2.86 -7.50 1.51
CA ARG A 84 3.85 -8.52 1.14
C ARG A 84 4.33 -8.39 -0.31
N GLU A 85 3.40 -8.17 -1.23
CA GLU A 85 3.72 -7.98 -2.65
C GLU A 85 4.65 -6.77 -2.82
N VAL A 86 4.28 -5.65 -2.20
CA VAL A 86 5.07 -4.42 -2.26
C VAL A 86 6.46 -4.60 -1.69
N VAL A 87 6.61 -5.11 -0.45
CA VAL A 87 7.95 -5.17 0.18
C VAL A 87 8.94 -6.03 -0.61
N GLY A 88 8.48 -7.06 -1.31
CA GLY A 88 9.32 -7.90 -2.18
C GLY A 88 9.90 -7.11 -3.35
N ASP A 89 9.04 -6.47 -4.13
CA ASP A 89 9.44 -5.63 -5.26
C ASP A 89 10.31 -4.45 -4.81
N PHE A 90 9.97 -3.89 -3.66
CA PHE A 90 10.60 -2.71 -3.12
C PHE A 90 12.05 -2.95 -2.68
N VAL A 91 12.35 -4.10 -2.07
CA VAL A 91 13.74 -4.49 -1.75
C VAL A 91 14.57 -4.62 -3.02
N TYR A 92 14.03 -5.27 -4.06
CA TYR A 92 14.74 -5.45 -5.33
C TYR A 92 15.05 -4.11 -6.01
N LEU A 93 14.04 -3.24 -6.17
CA LEU A 93 14.19 -1.96 -6.83
C LEU A 93 15.16 -1.04 -6.10
N THR A 94 15.00 -0.88 -4.79
CA THR A 94 15.80 0.06 -3.99
C THR A 94 17.26 -0.38 -3.85
N ALA A 95 17.52 -1.70 -3.85
CA ALA A 95 18.87 -2.25 -3.92
C ALA A 95 19.53 -1.95 -5.28
N SER A 96 18.78 -2.06 -6.38
CA SER A 96 19.31 -1.79 -7.73
C SER A 96 19.63 -0.30 -7.96
N GLU A 97 18.90 0.60 -7.29
CA GLU A 97 19.06 2.05 -7.40
C GLU A 97 20.01 2.66 -6.35
N GLY A 98 20.53 1.85 -5.41
CA GLY A 98 21.43 2.31 -4.35
C GLY A 98 20.77 3.24 -3.32
N GLN A 99 19.46 3.14 -3.13
CA GLN A 99 18.70 3.97 -2.20
C GLN A 99 18.76 3.40 -0.78
N HIS A 100 19.90 3.55 -0.10
CA HIS A 100 20.18 2.86 1.17
C HIS A 100 19.08 3.04 2.24
N ASP A 101 18.62 4.27 2.49
CA ASP A 101 17.61 4.53 3.53
C ASP A 101 16.25 3.87 3.22
N ILE A 102 15.90 3.80 1.92
CA ILE A 102 14.65 3.17 1.48
C ILE A 102 14.81 1.64 1.50
N LEU A 103 15.99 1.13 1.13
CA LEU A 103 16.31 -0.29 1.23
C LEU A 103 16.27 -0.77 2.69
N GLU A 104 16.82 -0.01 3.63
CA GLU A 104 16.75 -0.31 5.06
C GLU A 104 15.29 -0.42 5.51
N PHE A 105 14.46 0.58 5.20
CA PHE A 105 13.02 0.53 5.46
C PHE A 105 12.33 -0.67 4.81
N ALA A 106 12.66 -0.98 3.55
CA ALA A 106 12.07 -2.11 2.82
C ALA A 106 12.42 -3.45 3.48
N ILE A 107 13.66 -3.63 3.93
CA ILE A 107 14.11 -4.83 4.65
C ILE A 107 13.38 -4.96 5.99
N GLU A 108 13.28 -3.88 6.77
CA GLU A 108 12.54 -3.89 8.04
C GLU A 108 11.09 -4.35 7.85
N LYS A 109 10.40 -3.80 6.84
CA LYS A 109 9.02 -4.20 6.52
C LYS A 109 8.95 -5.62 5.98
N CYS A 110 9.88 -6.04 5.15
CA CYS A 110 9.95 -7.42 4.65
C CYS A 110 10.06 -8.43 5.80
N VAL A 111 10.92 -8.18 6.78
CA VAL A 111 11.04 -9.04 7.97
C VAL A 111 9.70 -9.09 8.71
N VAL A 112 9.08 -7.94 9.01
CA VAL A 112 7.80 -7.90 9.74
C VAL A 112 6.69 -8.64 9.00
N GLU A 113 6.51 -8.37 7.72
CA GLU A 113 5.38 -8.91 6.96
C GLU A 113 5.57 -10.39 6.59
N CYS A 114 6.81 -10.85 6.37
CA CYS A 114 7.10 -12.23 5.98
C CYS A 114 7.28 -13.16 7.20
N TRP A 115 7.72 -12.63 8.36
CA TRP A 115 7.96 -13.44 9.56
C TRP A 115 6.78 -13.48 10.53
N SER A 116 5.73 -12.68 10.30
CA SER A 116 4.47 -12.78 11.07
C SER A 116 3.93 -14.22 11.13
N ASP A 117 4.09 -14.98 10.05
CA ASP A 117 3.56 -16.35 9.95
C ASP A 117 4.48 -17.37 10.63
N VAL A 118 5.79 -17.12 10.67
CA VAL A 118 6.78 -18.03 11.27
C VAL A 118 6.65 -18.06 12.79
N VAL A 119 6.42 -16.90 13.42
CA VAL A 119 6.21 -16.82 14.87
C VAL A 119 4.89 -17.48 15.28
N LEU A 120 3.82 -17.28 14.51
CA LEU A 120 2.52 -17.91 14.78
C LEU A 120 2.58 -19.44 14.61
N THR A 121 3.28 -19.95 13.61
CA THR A 121 3.40 -21.39 13.35
C THR A 121 4.35 -22.11 14.32
N GLN A 122 5.41 -21.45 14.79
CA GLN A 122 6.33 -22.01 15.79
C GLN A 122 5.81 -21.90 17.23
N SER A 123 4.81 -21.06 17.50
CA SER A 123 4.10 -20.99 18.78
C SER A 123 3.00 -22.06 18.93
N LEU A 124 2.65 -22.75 17.84
CA LEU A 124 1.58 -23.75 17.77
C LEU A 124 1.96 -25.25 17.92
N PRO A 125 3.21 -25.70 18.22
CA PRO A 125 3.44 -27.12 18.50
C PRO A 125 2.75 -27.64 19.77
N ASN A 126 2.37 -26.77 20.72
CA ASN A 126 1.83 -27.18 22.02
C ASN A 126 0.33 -26.91 22.25
N ALA A 127 -0.38 -26.25 21.32
CA ALA A 127 -1.80 -25.92 21.48
C ALA A 127 -2.69 -26.77 20.56
N LEU A 128 -2.43 -28.07 20.55
CA LEU A 128 -3.15 -29.08 19.79
C LEU A 128 -4.50 -29.40 20.47
N ASN A 129 -5.36 -28.39 20.58
CA ASN A 129 -6.83 -28.52 20.56
C ASN A 129 -7.27 -28.48 19.08
N LEU A 130 -6.73 -29.42 18.30
CA LEU A 130 -6.74 -29.44 16.83
C LEU A 130 -8.12 -29.68 16.19
N GLN A 131 -9.20 -29.76 16.97
CA GLN A 131 -10.53 -30.09 16.45
C GLN A 131 -11.33 -28.85 16.01
N SER A 132 -10.99 -27.66 16.50
CA SER A 132 -11.69 -26.41 16.15
C SER A 132 -11.13 -25.73 14.90
N ALA A 133 -9.84 -25.89 14.61
CA ALA A 133 -9.19 -25.28 13.45
C ALA A 133 -9.55 -25.98 12.12
N MET A 134 -9.95 -27.25 12.17
CA MET A 134 -10.43 -27.97 10.97
C MET A 134 -11.82 -27.53 10.50
N ASN A 135 -12.64 -26.90 11.36
CA ASN A 135 -13.98 -26.45 10.97
C ASN A 135 -14.02 -25.07 10.29
N LEU A 136 -12.98 -24.24 10.41
CA LEU A 136 -12.91 -22.94 9.71
C LEU A 136 -12.18 -23.00 8.37
N ARG A 137 -11.50 -24.11 8.06
CA ARG A 137 -11.01 -24.40 6.70
C ARG A 137 -12.14 -24.74 5.71
N ASN A 138 -13.34 -25.04 6.21
CA ASN A 138 -14.51 -25.43 5.41
C ASN A 138 -15.33 -24.25 4.83
N SER A 139 -14.87 -23.00 4.95
CA SER A 139 -15.44 -21.88 4.18
C SER A 139 -14.59 -21.49 2.96
N TYR A 140 -13.63 -22.35 2.56
CA TYR A 140 -13.03 -22.40 1.22
C TYR A 140 -14.04 -22.65 0.08
N ASP A 141 -15.33 -22.42 0.34
CA ASP A 141 -16.46 -22.71 -0.52
C ASP A 141 -17.33 -21.45 -0.73
N LEU A 142 -16.65 -20.32 -0.96
CA LEU A 142 -17.15 -19.31 -1.89
C LEU A 142 -16.26 -19.34 -3.14
N ALA A 143 -16.30 -20.50 -3.78
CA ALA A 143 -16.79 -20.62 -5.15
C ALA A 143 -16.45 -19.47 -6.11
N GLN A 144 -15.75 -19.87 -7.17
CA GLN A 144 -16.01 -19.45 -8.55
C GLN A 144 -15.72 -17.98 -8.91
N VAL A 145 -14.44 -17.59 -9.00
CA VAL A 145 -14.08 -16.45 -9.86
C VAL A 145 -12.71 -16.71 -10.51
N PHE A 146 -12.74 -17.18 -11.77
CA PHE A 146 -11.64 -17.30 -12.74
C PHE A 146 -10.57 -18.40 -12.58
N LYS A 147 -10.94 -19.64 -12.91
CA LYS A 147 -10.08 -20.50 -13.74
C LYS A 147 -10.80 -20.78 -15.05
N GLY A 148 -10.41 -20.04 -16.07
CA GLY A 148 -10.93 -20.11 -17.43
C GLY A 148 -10.14 -19.16 -18.32
N CYS A 149 -8.85 -19.46 -18.50
CA CYS A 149 -7.95 -19.13 -19.62
C CYS A 149 -6.64 -19.88 -19.37
#